data_AF-A0A150P8V4-F1
#
_entry.id   AF-A0A150P8V4-F1
#
_cell.length_a   1.000
_cell.length_b   1.000
_cell.length_c   1.000
_cell.angle_alpha   90.00
_cell.angle_beta   90.00
_cell.angle_gamma   90.00
#
_symmetry.space_group_name_H-M   'P 1'
#
loop_
_entity.id
_entity.type
_entity.pdbx_description
1 polymer ?
#
loop_
_entity_poly.entity_id
_entity_poly.type
_entity_poly.pdbx_seq_one_letter_code
_entity_poly.pdbx_strand_id
1 'polypeptide(L)'
;MKKFARYALAFATITSVSGSAMALRNDCGYDAETSSGLRMVKVGTMVAAYEEQLMPNLYESYCSHRINWFNGPNGAPVTVAKMRVMETITFEEADCYSATWYFTNSVISADPATRNQAYDLRGQISALYSLHFNTDPTNGVGVGMYKTTPVGAPKQLRLTPTGCPMTGP
;
A
#
# COMPACT_ATOMS: atom_id res chain seq x y z
N MET A 1 -19.73 22.42 26.47
CA MET A 1 -18.99 22.31 25.18
C MET A 1 -17.70 21.48 25.32
N LYS A 2 -17.71 20.27 25.91
CA LYS A 2 -16.50 19.43 26.11
C LYS A 2 -16.48 18.14 25.28
N LYS A 3 -17.57 17.83 24.56
CA LYS A 3 -17.70 16.58 23.78
C LYS A 3 -17.20 16.70 22.34
N PHE A 4 -17.32 17.87 21.70
CA PHE A 4 -16.83 18.10 20.34
C PHE A 4 -15.30 18.04 20.22
N ALA A 5 -14.57 18.51 21.24
CA ALA A 5 -13.11 18.48 21.25
C ALA A 5 -12.54 17.05 21.21
N ARG A 6 -13.23 16.05 21.80
CA ARG A 6 -12.77 14.66 21.79
C ARG A 6 -12.89 14.01 20.41
N TYR A 7 -13.92 14.34 19.64
CA TYR A 7 -14.06 13.86 18.26
C TYR A 7 -13.10 14.57 17.30
N ALA A 8 -12.84 15.86 17.51
CA ALA A 8 -11.84 16.59 16.73
C ALA A 8 -10.41 16.09 16.99
N LEU A 9 -10.08 15.74 18.24
CA LEU A 9 -8.79 15.12 18.59
C LEU A 9 -8.64 13.70 18.03
N ALA A 10 -9.72 12.89 18.02
CA ALA A 10 -9.70 11.58 17.40
C ALA A 10 -9.56 11.67 15.86
N PHE A 11 -10.22 12.64 15.21
CA PHE A 11 -10.03 12.94 13.80
C PHE A 11 -8.61 13.44 13.53
N ALA A 12 -8.09 14.35 14.35
CA ALA A 12 -6.73 14.86 14.22
C ALA A 12 -5.68 13.76 14.39
N THR A 13 -5.85 12.81 15.32
CA THR A 13 -4.94 11.67 15.45
C THR A 13 -5.03 10.68 14.29
N ILE A 14 -6.15 10.66 13.55
CA ILE A 14 -6.29 9.86 12.32
C ILE A 14 -5.75 10.64 11.10
N THR A 15 -5.78 11.98 11.13
CA THR A 15 -5.31 12.85 10.03
C THR A 15 -3.93 13.47 10.24
N SER A 16 -3.25 13.23 11.37
CA SER A 16 -1.90 13.75 11.66
C SER A 16 -0.79 12.73 11.38
N VAL A 17 -1.00 11.82 10.44
CA VAL A 17 0.13 11.16 9.79
C VAL A 17 0.66 12.19 8.80
N SER A 18 1.80 12.82 9.13
CA SER A 18 2.50 13.70 8.20
C SER A 18 2.64 12.96 6.87
N GLY A 19 2.23 13.61 5.78
CA GLY A 19 2.30 13.07 4.42
C GLY A 19 3.75 12.83 4.02
N SER A 20 4.27 11.69 4.43
CA SER A 20 5.50 11.07 3.98
C SER A 20 5.03 9.81 3.26
N ALA A 21 5.05 9.87 1.94
CA ALA A 21 4.69 8.77 1.03
C ALA A 21 5.97 7.94 0.78
N MET A 22 6.00 6.62 0.47
CA MET A 22 7.19 5.89 -0.04
C MET A 22 6.94 4.66 -0.95
N ALA A 23 8.04 4.17 -1.55
CA ALA A 23 8.16 3.13 -2.56
C ALA A 23 8.04 1.68 -2.11
N LEU A 24 7.52 0.86 -3.03
CA LEU A 24 7.45 -0.59 -2.87
C LEU A 24 8.75 -1.24 -3.31
N ARG A 25 9.45 -1.83 -2.35
CA ARG A 25 10.63 -2.64 -2.58
C ARG A 25 10.27 -3.98 -3.23
N ASN A 26 11.04 -4.37 -4.24
CA ASN A 26 10.83 -5.63 -4.97
C ASN A 26 11.37 -6.86 -4.23
N ASP A 27 12.28 -6.64 -3.29
CA ASP A 27 12.94 -7.69 -2.51
C ASP A 27 12.30 -7.90 -1.13
N CYS A 28 11.16 -7.27 -0.86
CA CYS A 28 10.42 -7.37 0.39
C CYS A 28 9.08 -8.06 0.21
N GLY A 29 8.69 -8.86 1.20
CA GLY A 29 7.28 -9.18 1.46
C GLY A 29 6.67 -8.12 2.38
N TYR A 30 5.37 -7.90 2.27
CA TYR A 30 4.65 -6.94 3.10
C TYR A 30 3.47 -7.62 3.78
N ASP A 31 3.52 -7.75 5.11
CA ASP A 31 2.39 -8.22 5.88
C ASP A 31 1.26 -7.19 5.84
N ALA A 32 0.14 -7.58 5.23
CA ALA A 32 -1.03 -6.76 5.04
C ALA A 32 -2.04 -6.98 6.17
N GLU A 33 -2.38 -5.90 6.86
CA GLU A 33 -3.38 -5.88 7.92
C GLU A 33 -4.49 -4.87 7.57
N THR A 34 -5.73 -5.23 7.85
CA THR A 34 -6.88 -4.33 7.64
C THR A 34 -7.66 -4.15 8.93
N SER A 35 -8.26 -2.97 9.10
CA SER A 35 -9.10 -2.70 10.26
C SER A 35 -10.44 -3.44 10.19
N SER A 36 -10.82 -4.12 11.28
CA SER A 36 -12.17 -4.64 11.50
C SER A 36 -13.06 -3.64 12.26
N GLY A 37 -12.60 -2.40 12.46
CA GLY A 37 -13.25 -1.36 13.28
C GLY A 37 -12.84 -1.35 14.76
N LEU A 38 -12.39 -2.48 15.32
CA LEU A 38 -11.93 -2.59 16.71
C LEU A 38 -10.44 -2.93 16.82
N ARG A 39 -9.90 -3.65 15.85
CA ARG A 39 -8.50 -4.08 15.79
C ARG A 39 -8.03 -4.21 14.34
N MET A 40 -6.72 -4.22 14.17
CA MET A 40 -6.09 -4.64 12.91
C MET A 40 -6.09 -6.16 12.84
N VAL A 41 -6.40 -6.71 11.67
CA VAL A 41 -6.43 -8.15 11.39
C VAL A 41 -5.55 -8.40 10.18
N LYS A 42 -4.59 -9.34 10.32
CA LYS A 42 -3.78 -9.80 9.21
C LYS A 42 -4.66 -10.47 8.15
N VAL A 43 -4.56 -10.00 6.91
CA VAL A 43 -5.34 -10.45 5.75
C VAL A 43 -4.49 -11.04 4.64
N GLY A 44 -3.17 -10.98 4.78
CA GLY A 44 -2.26 -11.71 3.92
C GLY A 44 -0.87 -11.11 3.89
N THR A 45 -0.11 -11.51 2.87
CA THR A 45 1.20 -10.96 2.55
C THR A 45 1.19 -10.49 1.10
N MET A 46 1.68 -9.29 0.84
CA MET A 46 1.81 -8.68 -0.48
C MET A 46 3.26 -8.71 -0.92
N VAL A 47 3.52 -9.08 -2.17
CA VAL A 47 4.86 -9.00 -2.77
C VAL A 47 4.77 -8.14 -4.02
N ALA A 48 5.63 -7.13 -4.09
CA ALA A 48 5.72 -6.22 -5.21
C ALA A 48 6.80 -6.67 -6.20
N ALA A 49 6.55 -6.46 -7.48
CA ALA A 49 7.53 -6.62 -8.55
C ALA A 49 7.38 -5.45 -9.52
N TYR A 50 8.45 -4.69 -9.70
CA TYR A 50 8.54 -3.64 -10.70
C TYR A 50 8.29 -4.21 -12.09
N GLU A 51 7.45 -3.53 -12.86
CA GLU A 51 7.19 -3.84 -14.25
C GLU A 51 7.91 -2.87 -15.17
N GLU A 52 7.61 -1.58 -15.03
CA GLU A 52 8.10 -0.55 -15.95
C GLU A 52 7.94 0.86 -15.36
N GLN A 53 8.71 1.79 -15.91
CA GLN A 53 8.56 3.23 -15.68
C GLN A 53 7.67 3.81 -16.77
N LEU A 54 6.56 4.40 -16.36
CA LEU A 54 5.57 5.03 -17.21
C LEU A 54 5.73 6.54 -17.14
N MET A 55 6.06 7.17 -18.27
CA MET A 55 6.12 8.63 -18.40
C MET A 55 4.98 9.10 -19.32
N PRO A 56 3.74 9.24 -18.82
CA PRO A 56 2.63 9.70 -19.63
C PRO A 56 2.83 11.14 -20.12
N ASN A 57 3.65 11.94 -19.43
CA ASN A 57 4.08 13.26 -19.88
C ASN A 57 5.47 13.61 -19.32
N LEU A 58 6.02 14.76 -19.74
CA LEU A 58 7.37 15.22 -19.33
C LEU A 58 7.49 15.62 -17.85
N TYR A 59 6.36 15.78 -17.14
CA TYR A 59 6.30 16.29 -15.77
C TYR A 59 5.90 15.24 -14.75
N GLU A 60 5.41 14.09 -15.19
CA GLU A 60 4.91 13.01 -14.35
C GLU A 60 5.53 11.68 -14.79
N SER A 61 6.31 11.08 -13.89
CA SER A 61 6.82 9.73 -14.01
C SER A 61 6.14 8.85 -12.96
N TYR A 62 5.70 7.67 -13.37
CA TYR A 62 5.12 6.66 -12.51
C TYR A 62 5.94 5.38 -12.59
N CYS A 63 6.18 4.74 -11.46
CA CYS A 63 6.70 3.40 -11.39
C CYS A 63 5.53 2.44 -11.31
N SER A 64 5.46 1.50 -12.24
CA SER A 64 4.40 0.51 -12.28
C SER A 64 4.89 -0.76 -11.58
N HIS A 65 4.11 -1.24 -10.61
CA HIS A 65 4.41 -2.46 -9.90
C HIS A 65 3.24 -3.43 -9.99
N ARG A 66 3.58 -4.69 -10.25
CA ARG A 66 2.67 -5.80 -10.07
C ARG A 66 2.75 -6.29 -8.65
N ILE A 67 1.59 -6.39 -8.01
CA ILE A 67 1.47 -6.93 -6.67
C ILE A 67 0.73 -8.26 -6.72
N ASN A 68 1.34 -9.27 -6.10
CA ASN A 68 0.67 -10.51 -5.78
C ASN A 68 0.39 -10.53 -4.28
N TRP A 69 -0.89 -10.57 -3.92
CA TRP A 69 -1.35 -10.68 -2.55
C TRP A 69 -1.73 -12.14 -2.29
N PHE A 70 -1.14 -12.73 -1.26
CA PHE A 70 -1.35 -14.10 -0.82
C PHE A 70 -2.14 -14.12 0.49
N ASN A 71 -3.17 -14.97 0.58
CA ASN A 71 -3.87 -15.23 1.83
C ASN A 71 -3.68 -16.70 2.25
N GLY A 72 -2.73 -16.92 3.16
CA GLY A 72 -2.50 -18.22 3.80
C GLY A 72 -1.67 -18.07 5.06
N PRO A 73 -1.73 -19.05 5.99
CA PRO A 73 -0.88 -19.05 7.18
C PRO A 73 0.58 -19.03 6.75
N ASN A 74 1.38 -18.13 7.33
CA ASN A 74 2.80 -17.94 7.03
C ASN A 74 3.12 -17.68 5.55
N GLY A 75 2.23 -17.04 4.79
CA GLY A 75 2.49 -16.68 3.38
C GLY A 75 2.35 -17.84 2.39
N ALA A 76 1.79 -18.99 2.80
CA ALA A 76 1.52 -20.10 1.91
C ALA A 76 0.48 -19.70 0.83
N PRO A 77 0.75 -19.92 -0.47
CA PRO A 77 -0.12 -19.48 -1.56
C PRO A 77 -1.34 -20.41 -1.69
N VAL A 78 -2.35 -20.22 -0.84
CA VAL A 78 -3.63 -20.94 -0.98
C VAL A 78 -4.43 -20.33 -2.14
N THR A 79 -4.43 -19.01 -2.24
CA THR A 79 -5.00 -18.24 -3.37
C THR A 79 -4.16 -16.98 -3.58
N VAL A 80 -4.27 -16.36 -4.77
CA VAL A 80 -3.55 -15.12 -5.10
C VAL A 80 -4.52 -14.08 -5.65
N ALA A 81 -4.63 -12.93 -4.98
CA ALA A 81 -5.27 -11.74 -5.53
C ALA A 81 -4.20 -10.89 -6.23
N LYS A 82 -4.46 -10.51 -7.48
CA LYS A 82 -3.51 -9.74 -8.30
C LYS A 82 -3.98 -8.29 -8.41
N MET A 83 -3.03 -7.38 -8.33
CA MET A 83 -3.27 -5.97 -8.57
C MET A 83 -2.04 -5.33 -9.20
N ARG A 84 -2.26 -4.24 -9.91
CA ARG A 84 -1.24 -3.36 -10.44
C ARG A 84 -1.37 -2.03 -9.73
N VAL A 85 -0.25 -1.51 -9.25
CA VAL A 85 -0.19 -0.23 -8.58
C VAL A 85 0.74 0.71 -9.33
N MET A 86 0.36 1.98 -9.31
CA MET A 86 1.08 3.10 -9.87
C MET A 86 1.64 3.89 -8.70
N GLU A 87 2.96 4.06 -8.73
CA GLU A 87 3.72 4.73 -7.71
C GLU A 87 4.31 6.02 -8.28
N THR A 88 4.10 7.15 -7.61
CA THR A 88 4.72 8.43 -7.98
C THR A 88 5.82 8.76 -7.00
N ILE A 89 7.08 8.64 -7.42
CA ILE A 89 8.27 8.96 -6.63
C ILE A 89 8.54 10.47 -6.67
N THR A 90 9.06 11.03 -5.58
CA THR A 90 9.50 12.43 -5.55
C THR A 90 10.66 12.70 -6.55
N PHE A 91 10.70 13.90 -7.13
CA PHE A 91 11.62 14.32 -8.21
C PHE A 91 13.12 14.07 -7.99
N GLU A 92 13.57 13.81 -6.76
CA GLU A 92 14.98 13.55 -6.44
C GLU A 92 15.44 12.17 -6.92
N GLU A 93 14.51 11.27 -7.25
CA GLU A 93 14.80 9.89 -7.70
C GLU A 93 13.98 9.53 -8.94
N ALA A 94 14.48 9.95 -10.10
CA ALA A 94 13.80 9.77 -11.38
C ALA A 94 13.92 8.35 -11.97
N ASP A 95 14.73 7.47 -11.36
CA ASP A 95 14.93 6.08 -11.79
C ASP A 95 14.09 5.13 -10.94
N CYS A 96 13.01 4.62 -11.54
CA CYS A 96 12.12 3.66 -10.88
C CYS A 96 12.83 2.35 -10.53
N TYR A 97 13.81 1.92 -11.32
CA TYR A 97 14.50 0.65 -11.06
C TYR A 97 15.35 0.76 -9.79
N SER A 98 16.13 1.83 -9.65
CA SER A 98 16.94 2.04 -8.45
C SER A 98 16.07 2.17 -7.20
N ALA A 99 14.99 2.95 -7.29
CA ALA A 99 14.08 3.19 -6.17
C ALA A 99 13.44 1.92 -5.60
N THR A 100 13.32 0.85 -6.38
CA THR A 100 12.74 -0.43 -5.92
C THR A 100 13.61 -1.22 -4.94
N TRP A 101 14.80 -0.73 -4.57
CA TRP A 101 15.76 -1.42 -3.69
C TRP A 101 15.95 -0.77 -2.33
N TYR A 102 15.33 0.39 -2.10
CA TYR A 102 15.40 1.12 -0.84
C TYR A 102 14.08 1.80 -0.52
N PHE A 103 13.92 2.25 0.72
CA PHE A 103 12.73 2.92 1.19
C PHE A 103 12.83 4.42 0.84
N THR A 104 11.94 4.94 -0.01
CA THR A 104 12.03 6.31 -0.57
C THR A 104 10.70 6.96 -0.92
N ASN A 105 10.55 8.28 -0.80
CA ASN A 105 9.23 8.88 -0.76
C ASN A 105 8.36 8.77 -2.06
N SER A 106 7.13 8.25 -1.98
CA SER A 106 6.22 8.01 -3.10
C SER A 106 4.75 7.67 -2.73
N VAL A 107 3.83 8.15 -3.58
CA VAL A 107 2.38 7.91 -3.42
C VAL A 107 1.98 6.72 -4.25
N ILE A 108 1.28 5.76 -3.65
CA ILE A 108 0.88 4.53 -4.34
C ILE A 108 -0.63 4.48 -4.49
N SER A 109 -1.07 4.19 -5.70
CA SER A 109 -2.48 4.01 -6.04
C SER A 109 -2.68 2.78 -6.91
N ALA A 110 -3.86 2.16 -6.87
CA ALA A 110 -4.18 1.11 -7.83
C ALA A 110 -4.32 1.69 -9.24
N ASP A 111 -3.78 0.99 -10.24
CA ASP A 111 -3.94 1.37 -11.65
C ASP A 111 -5.43 1.29 -12.04
N PRO A 112 -6.08 2.41 -12.41
CA PRO A 112 -7.50 2.40 -12.74
C PRO A 112 -7.83 1.62 -14.02
N ALA A 113 -6.84 1.34 -14.88
CA ALA A 113 -7.04 0.62 -16.14
C ALA A 113 -7.08 -0.90 -15.97
N THR A 114 -6.66 -1.42 -14.82
CA THR A 114 -6.60 -2.86 -14.55
C THR A 114 -7.66 -3.31 -13.54
N ARG A 115 -8.11 -4.56 -13.70
CA ARG A 115 -9.03 -5.19 -12.74
C ARG A 115 -8.25 -5.62 -11.50
N ASN A 116 -8.11 -4.70 -10.56
CA ASN A 116 -7.42 -4.95 -9.31
C ASN A 116 -8.25 -5.79 -8.35
N GLN A 117 -7.57 -6.67 -7.61
CA GLN A 117 -8.18 -7.55 -6.61
C GLN A 117 -7.48 -7.40 -5.27
N ALA A 118 -8.23 -7.60 -4.20
CA ALA A 118 -7.75 -7.55 -2.82
C ALA A 118 -8.44 -8.62 -1.96
N TYR A 119 -7.90 -8.90 -0.78
CA TYR A 119 -8.60 -9.72 0.22
C TYR A 119 -9.45 -8.87 1.15
N ASP A 120 -10.66 -9.36 1.42
CA ASP A 120 -11.50 -8.80 2.47
C ASP A 120 -11.12 -9.36 3.87
N LEU A 121 -11.83 -8.89 4.90
CA LEU A 121 -11.65 -9.34 6.28
C LEU A 121 -11.95 -10.84 6.50
N ARG A 122 -12.64 -11.48 5.56
CA ARG A 122 -12.98 -12.91 5.59
C ARG A 122 -11.97 -13.73 4.78
N GLY A 123 -10.96 -13.09 4.19
CA GLY A 123 -9.99 -13.75 3.35
C GLY A 123 -10.51 -14.12 1.95
N GLN A 124 -11.60 -13.50 1.49
CA GLN A 124 -12.17 -13.71 0.16
C GLN A 124 -11.61 -12.69 -0.84
N ILE A 125 -11.30 -13.16 -2.05
CA ILE A 125 -10.87 -12.30 -3.15
C ILE A 125 -12.06 -11.43 -3.57
N SER A 126 -11.86 -10.12 -3.53
CA SER A 126 -12.83 -9.10 -3.92
C SER A 126 -12.23 -8.18 -4.97
N ALA A 127 -13.07 -7.64 -5.85
CA ALA A 127 -12.65 -6.56 -6.73
C ALA A 127 -12.28 -5.32 -5.89
N LEU A 128 -11.19 -4.67 -6.27
CA LEU A 128 -10.75 -3.44 -5.66
C LEU A 128 -11.25 -2.26 -6.50
N TYR A 129 -11.97 -1.34 -5.86
CA TYR A 129 -12.48 -0.13 -6.50
C TYR A 129 -11.48 1.03 -6.39
N SER A 130 -10.88 1.21 -5.21
CA SER A 130 -9.84 2.22 -5.01
C SER A 130 -8.86 1.75 -3.95
N LEU A 131 -7.60 2.12 -4.10
CA LEU A 131 -6.54 1.92 -3.12
C LEU A 131 -5.60 3.10 -3.20
N HIS A 132 -5.31 3.69 -2.04
CA HIS A 132 -4.33 4.75 -1.90
C HIS A 132 -3.57 4.51 -0.61
N PHE A 133 -2.25 4.44 -0.68
CA PHE A 133 -1.43 4.33 0.51
C PHE A 133 -0.07 4.99 0.31
N ASN A 134 0.50 5.31 1.45
CA ASN A 134 1.80 5.91 1.62
C ASN A 134 2.61 4.95 2.50
N THR A 135 3.93 4.96 2.39
CA THR A 135 4.79 4.17 3.29
C THR A 135 5.81 5.11 3.98
N ASP A 136 6.44 4.70 5.09
CA ASP A 136 7.37 5.51 5.92
C ASP A 136 8.88 5.36 5.56
N PRO A 137 9.62 6.45 5.18
CA PRO A 137 11.05 6.52 4.75
C PRO A 137 12.02 5.68 5.55
N THR A 138 11.73 5.48 6.82
CA THR A 138 12.66 4.88 7.76
C THR A 138 12.52 3.37 7.86
N ASN A 139 11.28 2.86 7.80
CA ASN A 139 10.99 1.48 8.20
C ASN A 139 10.15 0.70 7.19
N GLY A 140 9.75 1.29 6.06
CA GLY A 140 8.97 0.58 5.04
C GLY A 140 7.48 0.40 5.35
N VAL A 141 7.00 0.87 6.50
CA VAL A 141 5.61 0.62 6.92
C VAL A 141 4.65 1.46 6.09
N GLY A 142 3.76 0.78 5.37
CA GLY A 142 2.66 1.35 4.62
C GLY A 142 1.42 1.59 5.45
N VAL A 143 0.77 2.74 5.27
CA VAL A 143 -0.57 3.01 5.78
C VAL A 143 -1.39 3.68 4.68
N GLY A 144 -2.61 3.20 4.51
CA GLY A 144 -3.55 3.82 3.59
C GLY A 144 -4.95 3.26 3.70
N MET A 145 -5.72 3.43 2.64
CA MET A 145 -7.12 3.07 2.58
C MET A 145 -7.46 2.38 1.27
N TYR A 146 -8.37 1.41 1.36
CA TYR A 146 -8.88 0.70 0.20
C TYR A 146 -10.40 0.52 0.27
N LYS A 147 -11.03 0.42 -0.89
CA LYS A 147 -12.46 0.15 -1.05
C LYS A 147 -12.65 -1.02 -1.99
N THR A 148 -13.46 -1.99 -1.57
CA THR A 148 -13.87 -3.12 -2.41
C THR A 148 -15.24 -2.90 -3.06
N THR A 149 -15.95 -1.83 -2.68
CA THR A 149 -17.22 -1.43 -3.29
C THR A 149 -17.25 0.09 -3.46
N PRO A 150 -17.93 0.62 -4.50
CA PRO A 150 -17.94 2.05 -4.80
C PRO A 150 -18.59 2.89 -3.68
N VAL A 151 -19.67 2.36 -3.07
CA VAL A 151 -20.42 3.01 -2.00
C VAL A 151 -19.98 2.57 -0.59
N GLY A 152 -18.96 1.73 -0.50
CA GLY A 152 -18.46 1.20 0.77
C GLY A 152 -17.61 2.21 1.55
N ALA A 153 -17.63 2.07 2.88
CA ALA A 153 -16.68 2.76 3.73
C ALA A 153 -15.25 2.30 3.40
N PRO A 154 -14.28 3.23 3.28
CA PRO A 154 -12.88 2.85 3.10
C PRO A 154 -12.39 2.08 4.32
N LYS A 155 -11.64 1.02 4.08
CA LYS A 155 -10.98 0.23 5.12
C LYS A 155 -9.51 0.65 5.18
N GLN A 156 -9.01 0.83 6.39
CA GLN A 156 -7.58 1.08 6.60
C GLN A 156 -6.79 -0.18 6.24
N LEU A 157 -5.73 0.00 5.47
CA LEU A 157 -4.71 -0.99 5.17
C LEU A 157 -3.40 -0.56 5.83
N ARG A 158 -2.73 -1.48 6.50
CA ARG A 158 -1.36 -1.34 6.97
C ARG A 158 -0.51 -2.41 6.32
N LEU A 159 0.65 -2.03 5.80
CA LEU A 159 1.64 -2.90 5.22
C LEU A 159 2.89 -2.84 6.09
N THR A 160 3.39 -3.97 6.57
CA THR A 160 4.62 -4.03 7.35
C THR A 160 5.64 -4.86 6.58
N PRO A 161 6.83 -4.32 6.25
CA PRO A 161 7.82 -5.09 5.53
C PRO A 161 8.29 -6.31 6.34
N THR A 162 8.54 -7.39 5.63
CA THR A 162 8.94 -8.70 6.17
C THR A 162 9.86 -9.37 5.17
N GLY A 163 10.89 -10.07 5.67
CA GLY A 163 11.82 -10.81 4.81
C GLY A 163 12.66 -9.92 3.88
N CYS A 164 12.76 -8.62 4.15
CA CYS A 164 13.64 -7.73 3.40
C CYS A 164 15.10 -8.09 3.66
N PRO A 165 15.93 -8.31 2.64
CA PRO A 165 17.38 -8.33 2.82
C PRO A 165 17.79 -7.01 3.48
N MET A 166 18.63 -7.09 4.51
CA MET A 166 19.34 -5.91 4.99
C MET A 166 20.31 -5.49 3.89
N THR A 167 19.84 -4.70 2.93
CA THR A 167 20.72 -3.96 2.03
C THR A 167 21.35 -2.87 2.89
N GLY A 168 22.56 -3.15 3.37
CA GLY A 168 23.41 -2.13 3.98
C GLY A 168 23.73 -1.04 2.96
N PRO A 169 24.02 0.19 3.42
CA PRO A 169 24.52 1.26 2.57
C PRO A 169 25.83 0.88 1.86
#